data_AF-A0A2S3U907-F1
#
_entry.id   AF-A0A2S3U907-F1
#
_cell.length_a   1.000
_cell.length_b   1.000
_cell.length_c   1.000
_cell.angle_alpha   90.00
_cell.angle_beta   90.00
_cell.angle_gamma   90.00
#
_symmetry.space_group_name_H-M   'P 1'
#
loop_
_entity.id
_entity.type
_entity.pdbx_description
1 polymer ?
#
loop_
_entity_poly.entity_id
_entity_poly.type
_entity_poly.pdbx_seq_one_letter_code
_entity_poly.pdbx_strand_id
1 'polypeptide(L)'
;MAYTFSGCSKVTSISADSWDTSKVASLDHTFFRCTALTTAPVADWQTSQVTVLDDLFANDTALTSLNLTGTSWNTAKVTSIDKKCLMSCTGLETLNLSTWDTSKVKAMDNVFSSMSALTTLNLSSWNTAAATTYADVFTGDSKLQHLTLGTDFTFHDSTSMNLNTPSTTAPYTGEWQKGSSGDTYSAATLMTTYDGRTMAGTYNWAETKNGGTVTVEYVNGDGETIAESEPLYGTVGQSYETTAKSIDGYTLSSTPDNATGTYTEDAITVTYVYSGNLFFNSTPATLDFGSHPLSATTEIYSAAVPSDEPLQVQNNGNLNSTWTLTAELGYGWFLSERILAKSWTQRCTIKMDRRKRHSHRASRPQFIHKRRLVMRESIFQEPGRAIPACC
;
A
#
# COMPACT_ATOMS: atom_id res chain seq x y z
N MET A 1 -8.01 16.01 30.41
CA MET A 1 -8.12 14.62 29.93
C MET A 1 -6.74 14.01 29.69
N ALA A 2 -5.74 14.41 30.49
CA ALA A 2 -4.37 13.95 30.29
C ALA A 2 -4.25 12.43 30.49
N TYR A 3 -3.39 11.79 29.71
CA TYR A 3 -3.07 10.35 29.76
C TYR A 3 -4.22 9.37 29.49
N THR A 4 -5.40 9.81 29.03
CA THR A 4 -6.61 8.97 28.96
C THR A 4 -6.43 7.67 28.17
N PHE A 5 -5.75 7.70 27.02
CA PHE A 5 -5.46 6.53 26.18
C PHE A 5 -3.95 6.24 26.10
N SER A 6 -3.14 6.87 26.95
CA SER A 6 -1.69 6.73 26.93
C SER A 6 -1.28 5.25 27.04
N GLY A 7 -0.55 4.75 26.06
CA GLY A 7 -0.03 3.39 26.02
C GLY A 7 -1.05 2.33 25.60
N CYS A 8 -2.21 2.71 25.07
CA CYS A 8 -3.20 1.79 24.49
C CYS A 8 -2.72 1.20 23.15
N SER A 9 -1.60 0.48 23.16
CA SER A 9 -0.82 0.03 21.99
C SER A 9 -1.51 -0.99 21.08
N LYS A 10 -2.63 -1.59 21.53
CA LYS A 10 -3.43 -2.57 20.76
C LYS A 10 -4.74 -2.00 20.23
N VAL A 11 -5.08 -0.77 20.59
CA VAL A 11 -6.35 -0.15 20.19
C VAL A 11 -6.21 0.38 18.76
N THR A 12 -7.06 -0.11 17.86
CA THR A 12 -7.09 0.30 16.45
C THR A 12 -8.09 1.42 16.18
N SER A 13 -9.07 1.60 17.07
CA SER A 13 -10.09 2.65 16.97
C SER A 13 -10.59 3.03 18.37
N ILE A 14 -10.94 4.31 18.52
CA ILE A 14 -11.49 4.89 19.74
C ILE A 14 -12.77 5.63 19.33
N SER A 15 -13.82 5.57 20.15
CA SER A 15 -15.00 6.43 19.99
C SER A 15 -14.99 7.50 21.07
N ALA A 16 -14.49 8.68 20.70
CA ALA A 16 -14.42 9.86 21.54
C ALA A 16 -14.87 11.13 20.80
N ASP A 17 -15.47 10.95 19.62
CA ASP A 17 -16.03 11.99 18.75
C ASP A 17 -17.18 12.78 19.41
N SER A 18 -17.95 12.13 20.28
CA SER A 18 -19.10 12.71 20.98
C SER A 18 -18.78 13.35 22.34
N TRP A 19 -17.51 13.40 22.72
CA TRP A 19 -17.13 13.89 24.06
C TRP A 19 -17.23 15.42 24.15
N ASP A 20 -17.81 15.92 25.24
CA ASP A 20 -17.76 17.36 25.56
C ASP A 20 -16.39 17.71 26.17
N THR A 21 -15.50 18.26 25.35
CA THR A 21 -14.18 18.71 25.78
C THR A 21 -14.13 20.22 26.12
N SER A 22 -15.26 20.93 26.14
CA SER A 22 -15.31 22.40 26.24
C SER A 22 -14.68 22.99 27.51
N LYS A 23 -14.51 22.16 28.55
CA LYS A 23 -13.92 22.54 29.85
C LYS A 23 -12.56 21.91 30.10
N VAL A 24 -12.00 21.20 29.13
CA VAL A 24 -10.72 20.50 29.29
C VAL A 24 -9.58 21.51 29.26
N ALA A 25 -8.79 21.55 30.33
CA ALA A 25 -7.64 22.45 30.43
C ALA A 25 -6.34 21.85 29.85
N SER A 26 -6.24 20.51 29.77
CA SER A 26 -5.04 19.82 29.30
C SER A 26 -5.39 18.52 28.57
N LEU A 27 -4.75 18.32 27.41
CA LEU A 27 -4.77 17.10 26.61
C LEU A 27 -3.42 16.36 26.64
N ASP A 28 -2.54 16.71 27.59
CA ASP A 28 -1.21 16.13 27.77
C ASP A 28 -1.21 14.58 27.69
N HIS A 29 -0.36 14.01 26.84
CA HIS A 29 -0.23 12.56 26.63
C HIS A 29 -1.54 11.80 26.29
N THR A 30 -2.59 12.45 25.79
CA THR A 30 -3.91 11.77 25.67
C THR A 30 -3.85 10.49 24.83
N PHE A 31 -3.13 10.50 23.69
CA PHE A 31 -2.97 9.34 22.82
C PHE A 31 -1.55 8.78 22.78
N PHE A 32 -0.61 9.35 23.54
CA PHE A 32 0.79 8.92 23.60
C PHE A 32 0.98 7.39 23.52
N ARG A 33 1.76 6.90 22.55
CA ARG A 33 2.05 5.47 22.32
C ARG A 33 0.80 4.59 22.05
N CYS A 34 -0.20 5.12 21.36
CA CYS A 34 -1.28 4.35 20.75
C CYS A 34 -0.82 3.75 19.41
N THR A 35 0.18 2.86 19.45
CA THR A 35 0.93 2.38 18.26
C THR A 35 0.10 1.64 17.20
N ALA A 36 -1.13 1.21 17.51
CA ALA A 36 -2.04 0.54 16.58
C ALA A 36 -3.18 1.44 16.07
N LEU A 37 -3.30 2.67 16.58
CA LEU A 37 -4.36 3.60 16.22
C LEU A 37 -4.11 4.18 14.82
N THR A 38 -5.05 3.98 13.90
CA THR A 38 -4.89 4.44 12.50
C THR A 38 -5.47 5.83 12.25
N THR A 39 -6.47 6.23 13.05
CA THR A 39 -7.12 7.55 13.01
C THR A 39 -7.51 7.98 14.43
N ALA A 40 -7.49 9.28 14.72
CA ALA A 40 -7.91 9.82 16.01
C ALA A 40 -9.25 10.59 15.88
N PRO A 41 -10.27 10.29 16.70
CA PRO A 41 -11.62 10.89 16.61
C PRO A 41 -11.68 12.26 17.30
N VAL A 42 -10.84 13.20 16.87
CA VAL A 42 -10.60 14.46 17.60
C VAL A 42 -11.02 15.72 16.84
N ALA A 43 -11.51 15.59 15.61
CA ALA A 43 -11.81 16.73 14.73
C ALA A 43 -12.78 17.75 15.36
N ASP A 44 -13.76 17.26 16.12
CA ASP A 44 -14.81 18.09 16.73
C ASP A 44 -14.51 18.48 18.20
N TRP A 45 -13.34 18.11 18.73
CA TRP A 45 -12.96 18.48 20.09
C TRP A 45 -12.83 19.99 20.24
N GLN A 46 -13.49 20.52 21.27
CA GLN A 46 -13.41 21.92 21.68
C GLN A 46 -12.16 22.15 22.51
N THR A 47 -11.18 22.88 21.97
CA THR A 47 -9.87 23.09 22.64
C THR A 47 -9.64 24.51 23.16
N SER A 48 -10.66 25.38 23.12
CA SER A 48 -10.56 26.80 23.52
C SER A 48 -10.12 27.07 24.97
N GLN A 49 -10.16 26.06 25.85
CA GLN A 49 -9.67 26.14 27.24
C GLN A 49 -8.34 25.40 27.46
N VAL A 50 -7.84 24.68 26.46
CA VAL A 50 -6.63 23.86 26.59
C VAL A 50 -5.40 24.76 26.59
N THR A 51 -4.49 24.51 27.54
CA THR A 51 -3.23 25.24 27.68
C THR A 51 -2.00 24.37 27.38
N VAL A 52 -2.14 23.04 27.40
CA VAL A 52 -1.05 22.07 27.23
C VAL A 52 -1.46 20.96 26.25
N LEU A 53 -0.62 20.75 25.23
CA LEU A 53 -0.73 19.69 24.22
C LEU A 53 0.52 18.80 24.16
N ASP A 54 1.35 18.79 25.21
CA ASP A 54 2.59 18.01 25.26
C ASP A 54 2.34 16.51 24.99
N ASP A 55 3.26 15.87 24.24
CA ASP A 55 3.25 14.43 23.89
C ASP A 55 1.88 13.89 23.36
N LEU A 56 0.99 14.74 22.82
CA LEU A 56 -0.41 14.37 22.56
C LEU A 56 -0.58 13.10 21.72
N PHE A 57 0.18 12.97 20.63
CA PHE A 57 0.17 11.84 19.69
C PHE A 57 1.55 11.18 19.55
N ALA A 58 2.49 11.44 20.47
CA ALA A 58 3.86 10.99 20.28
C ALA A 58 3.95 9.45 20.23
N ASN A 59 4.65 8.92 19.23
CA ASN A 59 4.81 7.49 18.94
C ASN A 59 3.52 6.77 18.50
N ASP A 60 2.55 7.48 17.92
CA ASP A 60 1.37 6.87 17.31
C ASP A 60 1.69 6.43 15.88
N THR A 61 2.56 5.42 15.77
CA THR A 61 3.26 5.04 14.52
C THR A 61 2.34 4.56 13.39
N ALA A 62 1.14 4.10 13.71
CA ALA A 62 0.15 3.61 12.73
C ALA A 62 -0.83 4.70 12.25
N LEU A 63 -0.76 5.92 12.81
CA LEU A 63 -1.67 7.01 12.48
C LEU A 63 -1.40 7.48 11.06
N THR A 64 -2.37 7.35 10.16
CA THR A 64 -2.26 7.76 8.74
C THR A 64 -3.07 8.99 8.39
N SER A 65 -4.03 9.36 9.25
CA SER A 65 -4.83 10.57 9.08
C SER A 65 -5.11 11.24 10.42
N LEU A 66 -4.99 12.56 10.44
CA LEU A 66 -5.23 13.38 11.61
C LEU A 66 -5.80 14.74 11.21
N ASN A 67 -6.98 15.08 11.75
CA ASN A 67 -7.62 16.37 11.53
C ASN A 67 -7.59 17.20 12.82
N LEU A 68 -6.72 18.20 12.87
CA LEU A 68 -6.56 19.15 13.97
C LEU A 68 -6.94 20.58 13.54
N THR A 69 -7.87 20.67 12.58
CA THR A 69 -8.30 21.94 11.97
C THR A 69 -9.75 22.25 12.31
N GLY A 70 -10.22 23.43 11.89
CA GLY A 70 -11.59 23.87 12.10
C GLY A 70 -11.76 24.76 13.34
N THR A 71 -12.97 25.30 13.52
CA THR A 71 -13.23 26.30 14.58
C THR A 71 -13.20 25.73 16.00
N SER A 72 -13.36 24.42 16.16
CA SER A 72 -13.30 23.73 17.46
C SER A 72 -11.86 23.62 17.97
N TRP A 73 -10.89 23.52 17.06
CA TRP A 73 -9.45 23.49 17.34
C TRP A 73 -8.88 24.89 17.52
N ASN A 74 -9.23 25.54 18.65
CA ASN A 74 -8.70 26.85 19.03
C ASN A 74 -7.52 26.72 19.99
N THR A 75 -6.30 26.99 19.49
CA THR A 75 -5.05 26.89 20.26
C THR A 75 -4.59 28.21 20.88
N ALA A 76 -5.38 29.30 20.83
CA ALA A 76 -4.94 30.63 21.26
C ALA A 76 -4.60 30.76 22.76
N LYS A 77 -4.87 29.73 23.57
CA LYS A 77 -4.47 29.63 24.99
C LYS A 77 -3.34 28.64 25.24
N VAL A 78 -2.92 27.87 24.23
CA VAL A 78 -1.87 26.88 24.36
C VAL A 78 -0.53 27.58 24.60
N THR A 79 0.16 27.17 25.65
CA THR A 79 1.48 27.70 26.03
C THR A 79 2.60 26.68 25.85
N SER A 80 2.24 25.42 25.66
CA SER A 80 3.18 24.31 25.50
C SER A 80 2.64 23.28 24.49
N ILE A 81 3.47 23.00 23.48
CA ILE A 81 3.35 21.87 22.55
C ILE A 81 4.65 21.04 22.60
N ASP A 82 5.36 21.17 23.73
CA ASP A 82 6.69 20.64 23.96
C ASP A 82 6.67 19.13 24.12
N LYS A 83 7.86 18.52 24.18
CA LYS A 83 8.06 17.08 24.31
C LYS A 83 7.25 16.39 23.23
N LYS A 84 7.67 16.55 21.97
CA LYS A 84 7.38 15.51 20.99
C LYS A 84 5.89 15.36 20.65
N CYS A 85 5.08 16.43 20.74
CA CYS A 85 3.62 16.40 20.54
C CYS A 85 3.14 15.50 19.38
N LEU A 86 3.83 15.50 18.23
CA LEU A 86 3.56 14.65 17.06
C LEU A 86 4.75 13.77 16.66
N MET A 87 5.80 13.68 17.49
CA MET A 87 7.03 12.94 17.16
C MET A 87 6.71 11.48 16.82
N SER A 88 7.42 10.94 15.82
CA SER A 88 7.33 9.53 15.44
C SER A 88 5.91 9.07 15.04
N CYS A 89 5.04 9.98 14.59
CA CYS A 89 3.84 9.63 13.84
C CYS A 89 4.24 9.20 12.41
N THR A 90 4.93 8.07 12.28
CA THR A 90 5.59 7.62 11.05
C THR A 90 4.65 7.22 9.92
N GLY A 91 3.34 7.19 10.15
CA GLY A 91 2.32 6.92 9.13
C GLY A 91 1.67 8.16 8.51
N LEU A 92 1.89 9.36 9.09
CA LEU A 92 1.27 10.59 8.60
C LEU A 92 2.03 11.14 7.39
N GLU A 93 1.36 11.20 6.24
CA GLU A 93 1.93 11.78 5.00
C GLU A 93 1.68 13.28 4.89
N THR A 94 0.53 13.75 5.35
CA THR A 94 0.15 15.16 5.28
C THR A 94 -0.36 15.64 6.62
N LEU A 95 0.04 16.84 7.02
CA LEU A 95 -0.45 17.48 8.23
C LEU A 95 -0.74 18.96 7.99
N ASN A 96 -1.96 19.38 8.29
CA ASN A 96 -2.39 20.76 8.18
C ASN A 96 -2.63 21.36 9.57
N LEU A 97 -1.83 22.36 9.94
CA LEU A 97 -1.94 23.11 11.19
C LEU A 97 -2.10 24.62 10.93
N SER A 98 -2.64 24.99 9.75
CA SER A 98 -2.82 26.38 9.34
C SER A 98 -3.79 27.18 10.20
N THR A 99 -4.53 26.53 11.11
CA THR A 99 -5.46 27.22 12.02
C THR A 99 -4.90 27.42 13.43
N TRP A 100 -3.68 26.92 13.69
CA TRP A 100 -3.09 26.98 15.02
C TRP A 100 -2.49 28.36 15.28
N ASP A 101 -3.00 29.01 16.32
CA ASP A 101 -2.34 30.16 16.97
C ASP A 101 -1.30 29.63 17.95
N THR A 102 -0.02 29.82 17.63
CA THR A 102 1.12 29.43 18.47
C THR A 102 1.78 30.63 19.16
N SER A 103 1.19 31.84 19.10
CA SER A 103 1.79 33.09 19.57
C SER A 103 2.15 33.13 21.07
N LYS A 104 1.64 32.18 21.85
CA LYS A 104 1.91 32.05 23.29
C LYS A 104 2.73 30.81 23.66
N VAL A 105 3.06 29.98 22.68
CA VAL A 105 3.81 28.74 22.90
C VAL A 105 5.26 29.08 23.20
N LYS A 106 5.76 28.62 24.35
CA LYS A 106 7.12 28.91 24.82
C LYS A 106 8.11 27.79 24.56
N ALA A 107 7.64 26.55 24.44
CA ALA A 107 8.46 25.38 24.26
C ALA A 107 7.94 24.56 23.07
N MET A 108 8.85 24.27 22.15
CA MET A 108 8.57 23.66 20.84
C MET A 108 9.65 22.61 20.49
N ASP A 109 10.31 21.99 21.45
CA ASP A 109 11.35 21.01 21.12
C ASP A 109 10.71 19.75 20.52
N ASN A 110 11.28 19.26 19.42
CA ASN A 110 10.95 17.97 18.79
C ASN A 110 9.48 17.81 18.33
N VAL A 111 8.73 18.89 18.06
CA VAL A 111 7.28 18.81 17.78
C VAL A 111 6.94 17.78 16.70
N PHE A 112 7.66 17.80 15.56
CA PHE A 112 7.43 16.91 14.42
C PHE A 112 8.51 15.84 14.25
N SER A 113 9.47 15.73 15.17
CA SER A 113 10.65 14.89 14.95
C SER A 113 10.33 13.45 14.53
N SER A 114 11.09 12.95 13.56
CA SER A 114 11.04 11.57 13.07
C SER A 114 9.69 11.19 12.43
N MET A 115 8.99 12.14 11.81
CA MET A 115 7.82 11.88 10.97
C MET A 115 8.26 11.43 9.57
N SER A 116 8.79 10.21 9.48
CA SER A 116 9.48 9.69 8.28
C SER A 116 8.61 9.46 7.03
N ALA A 117 7.28 9.55 7.15
CA ALA A 117 6.35 9.54 6.02
C ALA A 117 5.85 10.94 5.61
N LEU A 118 6.06 11.97 6.45
CA LEU A 118 5.48 13.29 6.23
C LEU A 118 6.10 13.94 5.00
N THR A 119 5.27 14.24 4.01
CA THR A 119 5.65 14.94 2.77
C THR A 119 5.15 16.37 2.76
N THR A 120 4.00 16.65 3.40
CA THR A 120 3.36 17.97 3.36
C THR A 120 3.02 18.48 4.76
N LEU A 121 3.52 19.66 5.11
CA LEU A 121 3.26 20.32 6.38
C LEU A 121 2.86 21.78 6.17
N ASN A 122 1.71 22.17 6.72
CA ASN A 122 1.23 23.55 6.66
C ASN A 122 1.26 24.23 8.03
N LEU A 123 2.14 25.23 8.17
CA LEU A 123 2.35 26.06 9.36
C LEU A 123 2.04 27.54 9.08
N SER A 124 1.17 27.86 8.11
CA SER A 124 0.98 29.23 7.61
C SER A 124 0.53 30.27 8.65
N SER A 125 -0.02 29.84 9.79
CA SER A 125 -0.45 30.73 10.88
C SER A 125 0.38 30.60 12.15
N TRP A 126 1.47 29.83 12.09
CA TRP A 126 2.37 29.69 13.23
C TRP A 126 3.12 31.00 13.47
N ASN A 127 3.11 31.41 14.74
CA ASN A 127 3.93 32.47 15.30
C ASN A 127 4.89 31.85 16.32
N THR A 128 6.18 31.83 15.99
CA THR A 128 7.21 31.22 16.83
C THR A 128 7.97 32.23 17.68
N ALA A 129 7.66 33.52 17.59
CA ALA A 129 8.44 34.59 18.23
C ALA A 129 8.50 34.49 19.76
N ALA A 130 7.51 33.86 20.40
CA ALA A 130 7.48 33.64 21.85
C ALA A 130 8.25 32.40 22.31
N ALA A 131 8.73 31.56 21.40
CA ALA A 131 9.42 30.32 21.72
C ALA A 131 10.79 30.62 22.34
N THR A 132 11.06 29.92 23.43
CA THR A 132 12.33 29.93 24.17
C THR A 132 13.12 28.64 23.96
N THR A 133 12.45 27.57 23.54
CA THR A 133 13.06 26.31 23.10
C THR A 133 12.41 25.84 21.80
N TYR A 134 13.22 25.37 20.86
CA TYR A 134 12.84 25.05 19.48
C TYR A 134 13.88 24.15 18.80
N ALA A 135 14.59 23.34 19.58
CA ALA A 135 15.54 22.38 19.05
C ALA A 135 14.81 21.22 18.36
N ASP A 136 15.39 20.73 17.27
CA ASP A 136 15.02 19.45 16.67
C ASP A 136 13.55 19.36 16.18
N VAL A 137 12.91 20.50 15.91
CA VAL A 137 11.50 20.56 15.46
C VAL A 137 11.24 19.64 14.28
N PHE A 138 12.14 19.62 13.29
CA PHE A 138 12.02 18.86 12.03
C PHE A 138 13.01 17.69 11.92
N THR A 139 13.72 17.34 13.01
CA THR A 139 14.81 16.36 12.92
C THR A 139 14.26 14.98 12.55
N GLY A 140 14.81 14.37 11.50
CA GLY A 140 14.38 13.05 11.03
C GLY A 140 13.19 13.07 10.04
N ASP A 141 12.67 14.23 9.67
CA ASP A 141 11.53 14.38 8.73
C ASP A 141 12.03 14.31 7.28
N SER A 142 12.70 13.21 6.94
CA SER A 142 13.51 13.07 5.72
C SER A 142 12.73 13.14 4.40
N LYS A 143 11.40 12.97 4.45
CA LYS A 143 10.50 13.04 3.28
C LYS A 143 9.74 14.36 3.16
N LEU A 144 9.93 15.32 4.08
CA LEU A 144 9.20 16.58 4.05
C LEU A 144 9.60 17.35 2.79
N GLN A 145 8.66 17.48 1.86
CA GLN A 145 8.85 18.05 0.53
C GLN A 145 8.12 19.37 0.34
N HIS A 146 7.00 19.56 1.04
CA HIS A 146 6.13 20.73 0.91
C HIS A 146 5.91 21.36 2.29
N LEU A 147 6.59 22.46 2.56
CA LEU A 147 6.51 23.19 3.83
C LEU A 147 5.92 24.58 3.61
N THR A 148 4.78 24.87 4.22
CA THR A 148 4.20 26.22 4.16
C THR A 148 4.46 26.98 5.46
N LEU A 149 5.09 28.15 5.35
CA LEU A 149 5.48 29.01 6.47
C LEU A 149 4.78 30.37 6.40
N GLY A 150 4.36 30.86 7.57
CA GLY A 150 3.58 32.08 7.74
C GLY A 150 4.37 33.36 7.92
N THR A 151 3.68 34.50 7.89
CA THR A 151 4.31 35.82 8.06
C THR A 151 4.88 36.08 9.44
N ASP A 152 4.37 35.38 10.46
CA ASP A 152 4.81 35.50 11.85
C ASP A 152 5.76 34.36 12.26
N PHE A 153 6.11 33.47 11.34
CA PHE A 153 7.07 32.40 11.58
C PHE A 153 8.50 32.93 11.56
N THR A 154 9.36 32.38 12.41
CA THR A 154 10.81 32.59 12.39
C THR A 154 11.55 31.33 12.84
N PHE A 155 12.72 31.10 12.24
CA PHE A 155 13.68 30.08 12.68
C PHE A 155 14.66 30.61 13.76
N HIS A 156 14.42 31.83 14.28
CA HIS A 156 15.27 32.51 15.26
C HIS A 156 16.73 32.66 14.78
N ASP A 157 16.92 32.92 13.48
CA ASP A 157 18.21 33.08 12.81
C ASP A 157 19.21 31.95 13.15
N SER A 158 18.70 30.72 13.33
CA SER A 158 19.43 29.56 13.84
C SER A 158 19.12 28.29 13.04
N THR A 159 20.03 27.32 13.08
CA THR A 159 19.81 25.98 12.50
C THR A 159 19.26 24.97 13.51
N SER A 160 18.97 25.38 14.76
CA SER A 160 18.55 24.46 15.84
C SER A 160 17.28 23.68 15.55
N MET A 161 16.38 24.19 14.71
CA MET A 161 15.14 23.47 14.33
C MET A 161 15.41 22.25 13.42
N ASN A 162 16.62 22.12 12.86
CA ASN A 162 17.07 20.98 12.05
C ASN A 162 16.14 20.64 10.87
N LEU A 163 15.78 21.65 10.06
CA LEU A 163 15.07 21.45 8.80
C LEU A 163 15.83 20.45 7.89
N ASN A 164 15.10 19.50 7.30
CA ASN A 164 15.70 18.49 6.45
C ASN A 164 16.34 19.10 5.20
N THR A 165 17.45 18.50 4.77
CA THR A 165 18.07 18.77 3.48
C THR A 165 17.30 18.04 2.38
N PRO A 166 16.81 18.73 1.34
CA PRO A 166 16.19 18.10 0.19
C PRO A 166 17.09 17.06 -0.48
N SER A 167 16.49 16.10 -1.17
CA SER A 167 17.26 15.07 -1.88
C SER A 167 18.10 15.68 -3.00
N THR A 168 19.28 15.10 -3.25
CA THR A 168 20.11 15.34 -4.44
C THR A 168 19.93 14.26 -5.51
N THR A 169 19.10 13.25 -5.23
CA THR A 169 18.67 12.29 -6.25
C THR A 169 17.73 13.01 -7.19
N ALA A 170 17.99 12.87 -8.49
CA ALA A 170 17.14 13.44 -9.53
C ALA A 170 15.66 13.11 -9.27
N PRO A 171 14.73 14.06 -9.50
CA PRO A 171 14.92 15.32 -10.22
C PRO A 171 15.43 16.47 -9.33
N TYR A 172 15.67 16.24 -8.04
CA TYR A 172 15.89 17.29 -7.06
C TYR A 172 17.34 17.79 -7.00
N THR A 173 17.52 19.05 -6.61
CA THR A 173 18.84 19.72 -6.59
C THR A 173 19.53 19.74 -5.22
N GLY A 174 18.87 19.25 -4.16
CA GLY A 174 19.34 19.38 -2.77
C GLY A 174 18.94 20.69 -2.07
N GLU A 175 18.14 21.53 -2.73
CA GLU A 175 17.75 22.86 -2.24
C GLU A 175 16.23 22.97 -2.04
N TRP A 176 15.79 23.86 -1.16
CA TRP A 176 14.40 24.28 -0.99
C TRP A 176 14.09 25.42 -1.95
N GLN A 177 12.96 25.39 -2.65
CA GLN A 177 12.51 26.44 -3.56
C GLN A 177 11.25 27.13 -3.04
N LYS A 178 11.21 28.47 -3.04
CA LYS A 178 9.98 29.21 -2.74
C LYS A 178 9.02 29.12 -3.94
N GLY A 179 7.84 28.54 -3.73
CA GLY A 179 6.86 28.29 -4.79
C GLY A 179 7.39 27.31 -5.85
N SER A 180 6.92 27.43 -7.09
CA SER A 180 7.32 26.58 -8.22
C SER A 180 8.48 27.17 -9.05
N SER A 181 8.83 28.43 -8.84
CA SER A 181 9.80 29.13 -9.68
C SER A 181 10.60 30.22 -8.95
N GLY A 182 10.43 30.36 -7.64
CA GLY A 182 11.15 31.35 -6.85
C GLY A 182 12.58 30.93 -6.54
N ASP A 183 13.20 31.71 -5.66
CA ASP A 183 14.57 31.50 -5.20
C ASP A 183 14.74 30.15 -4.49
N THR A 184 15.95 29.63 -4.56
CA THR A 184 16.35 28.37 -3.92
C THR A 184 17.29 28.62 -2.75
N TYR A 185 17.20 27.75 -1.73
CA TYR A 185 17.91 27.88 -0.47
C TYR A 185 18.35 26.52 0.05
N SER A 186 19.58 26.41 0.55
CA SER A 186 19.94 25.27 1.38
C SER A 186 19.09 25.30 2.65
N ALA A 187 18.87 24.16 3.29
CA ALA A 187 18.11 24.12 4.56
C ALA A 187 18.70 25.10 5.60
N ALA A 188 20.03 25.19 5.71
CA ALA A 188 20.72 26.09 6.63
C ALA A 188 20.53 27.57 6.25
N THR A 189 20.58 27.90 4.96
CA THR A 189 20.36 29.27 4.48
C THR A 189 18.91 29.68 4.72
N LEU A 190 17.95 28.83 4.34
CA LEU A 190 16.54 29.11 4.59
C LEU A 190 16.30 29.41 6.06
N MET A 191 16.81 28.59 6.97
CA MET A 191 16.65 28.82 8.40
C MET A 191 17.31 30.11 8.90
N THR A 192 18.52 30.43 8.46
CA THR A 192 19.25 31.59 8.99
C THR A 192 18.87 32.92 8.34
N THR A 193 18.13 32.91 7.23
CA THR A 193 17.74 34.14 6.52
C THR A 193 16.24 34.36 6.37
N TYR A 194 15.39 33.43 6.84
CA TYR A 194 13.95 33.55 6.69
C TYR A 194 13.37 34.77 7.42
N ASP A 195 12.82 35.71 6.67
CA ASP A 195 12.00 36.79 7.18
C ASP A 195 10.54 36.57 6.78
N GLY A 196 9.68 36.19 7.73
CA GLY A 196 8.27 35.91 7.47
C GLY A 196 7.54 37.03 6.72
N ARG A 197 7.92 38.29 6.88
CA ARG A 197 7.26 39.43 6.20
C ARG A 197 7.47 39.43 4.69
N THR A 198 8.58 38.88 4.22
CA THR A 198 8.98 38.91 2.80
C THR A 198 9.07 37.50 2.20
N MET A 199 9.28 36.49 3.03
CA MET A 199 9.56 35.12 2.65
C MET A 199 8.39 34.15 2.91
N ALA A 200 7.31 34.56 3.58
CA ALA A 200 6.12 33.71 3.73
C ALA A 200 5.64 33.10 2.41
N GLY A 201 5.18 31.84 2.50
CA GLY A 201 4.78 31.03 1.36
C GLY A 201 5.10 29.55 1.53
N THR A 202 4.88 28.81 0.46
CA THR A 202 5.16 27.38 0.37
C THR A 202 6.55 27.15 -0.22
N TYR A 203 7.30 26.26 0.41
CA TYR A 203 8.62 25.80 0.00
C TYR A 203 8.52 24.36 -0.46
N ASN A 204 9.05 24.10 -1.65
CA ASN A 204 9.10 22.76 -2.24
C ASN A 204 10.54 22.30 -2.35
N TRP A 205 10.80 21.00 -2.48
CA TRP A 205 12.11 20.59 -2.99
C TRP A 205 12.32 21.14 -4.39
N ALA A 206 13.46 21.80 -4.60
CA ALA A 206 13.80 22.40 -5.88
C ALA A 206 14.10 21.30 -6.90
N GLU A 207 13.45 21.38 -8.06
CA GLU A 207 13.66 20.47 -9.17
C GLU A 207 14.64 21.06 -10.19
N THR A 208 15.39 20.18 -10.84
CA THR A 208 16.26 20.54 -11.95
C THR A 208 15.38 21.00 -13.11
N LYS A 209 15.51 22.26 -13.54
CA LYS A 209 14.71 22.83 -14.65
C LYS A 209 14.86 22.08 -15.98
N ASN A 210 15.93 21.29 -16.13
CA ASN A 210 16.20 20.40 -17.26
C ASN A 210 16.23 18.92 -16.79
N GLY A 211 15.38 18.56 -15.83
CA GLY A 211 15.18 17.16 -15.44
C GLY A 211 14.27 16.48 -16.46
N GLY A 212 14.75 15.38 -17.06
CA GLY A 212 13.88 14.51 -17.84
C GLY A 212 13.17 13.50 -16.96
N THR A 213 11.96 13.12 -17.36
CA THR A 213 11.17 12.06 -16.69
C THR A 213 10.99 10.89 -17.65
N VAL A 214 11.20 9.68 -17.15
CA VAL A 214 10.87 8.43 -17.84
C VAL A 214 9.79 7.73 -17.02
N THR A 215 8.61 7.52 -17.58
CA THR A 215 7.54 6.74 -16.95
C THR A 215 7.57 5.33 -17.49
N VAL A 216 7.73 4.34 -16.62
CA VAL A 216 7.66 2.93 -16.97
C VAL A 216 6.23 2.44 -16.75
N GLU A 217 5.61 1.91 -17.80
CA GLU A 217 4.25 1.40 -17.77
C GLU A 217 4.23 -0.12 -18.01
N TYR A 218 3.31 -0.79 -17.33
CA TYR A 218 3.12 -2.24 -17.41
C TYR A 218 1.70 -2.56 -17.86
N VAL A 219 1.54 -3.01 -19.11
CA VAL A 219 0.23 -3.21 -19.74
C VAL A 219 0.05 -4.62 -20.30
N ASN A 220 -1.20 -5.06 -20.44
CA ASN A 220 -1.53 -6.27 -21.20
C ASN A 220 -1.56 -6.00 -22.73
N GLY A 221 -1.78 -7.05 -23.54
CA GLY A 221 -1.87 -6.93 -24.99
C GLY A 221 -3.03 -6.09 -25.53
N ASP A 222 -4.02 -5.75 -24.68
CA ASP A 222 -5.14 -4.86 -25.00
C ASP A 222 -4.86 -3.40 -24.55
N GLY A 223 -3.70 -3.14 -23.93
CA GLY A 223 -3.28 -1.82 -23.44
C GLY A 223 -3.76 -1.46 -22.03
N GLU A 224 -4.37 -2.40 -21.30
CA GLU A 224 -4.83 -2.15 -19.93
C GLU A 224 -3.68 -2.25 -18.93
N THR A 225 -3.60 -1.32 -17.98
CA THR A 225 -2.61 -1.32 -16.90
C THR A 225 -2.79 -2.52 -15.98
N ILE A 226 -1.70 -3.27 -15.73
CA ILE A 226 -1.70 -4.49 -14.90
C ILE A 226 -0.76 -4.42 -13.69
N ALA A 227 0.06 -3.37 -13.60
CA ALA A 227 0.85 -3.01 -12.42
C ALA A 227 1.03 -1.49 -12.37
N GLU A 228 1.29 -0.93 -11.18
CA GLU A 228 1.53 0.50 -11.02
C GLU A 228 2.73 0.98 -11.84
N SER A 229 2.57 2.12 -12.50
CA SER A 229 3.64 2.77 -13.27
C SER A 229 4.73 3.33 -12.36
N GLU A 230 5.97 3.32 -12.84
CA GLU A 230 7.14 3.75 -12.08
C GLU A 230 7.81 4.95 -12.76
N PRO A 231 7.84 6.13 -12.11
CA PRO A 231 8.60 7.26 -12.63
C PRO A 231 10.09 7.10 -12.29
N LEU A 232 10.93 7.41 -13.27
CA LEU A 232 12.36 7.61 -13.13
C LEU A 232 12.68 9.05 -13.52
N TYR A 233 13.64 9.62 -12.81
CA TYR A 233 14.05 11.00 -13.00
C TYR A 233 15.56 11.06 -13.23
N GLY A 234 15.98 11.95 -14.11
CA GLY A 234 17.40 12.19 -14.38
C GLY A 234 17.62 13.52 -15.07
N THR A 235 18.87 13.92 -15.23
CA THR A 235 19.20 15.14 -15.95
C THR A 235 19.16 14.91 -17.46
N VAL A 236 18.71 15.88 -18.25
CA VAL A 236 18.73 15.78 -19.72
C VAL A 236 20.12 15.37 -20.21
N GLY A 237 20.17 14.33 -21.04
CA GLY A 237 21.40 13.71 -21.56
C GLY A 237 21.99 12.59 -20.70
N GLN A 238 21.58 12.45 -19.43
CA GLN A 238 21.96 11.30 -18.60
C GLN A 238 21.31 10.02 -19.15
N SER A 239 22.04 8.90 -19.13
CA SER A 239 21.49 7.60 -19.52
C SER A 239 20.49 7.07 -18.49
N TYR A 240 19.44 6.39 -18.96
CA TYR A 240 18.54 5.58 -18.13
C TYR A 240 18.50 4.13 -18.63
N GLU A 241 18.15 3.23 -17.71
CA GLU A 241 17.87 1.82 -17.97
C GLU A 241 16.65 1.42 -17.15
N THR A 242 15.77 0.63 -17.75
CA THR A 242 14.56 0.08 -17.12
C THR A 242 14.60 -1.43 -17.22
N THR A 243 13.88 -2.12 -16.34
CA THR A 243 13.75 -3.58 -16.38
C THR A 243 12.30 -4.01 -16.24
N ALA A 244 11.98 -5.17 -16.80
CA ALA A 244 10.63 -5.72 -16.68
C ALA A 244 10.36 -6.18 -15.23
N LYS A 245 9.18 -5.85 -14.71
CA LYS A 245 8.69 -6.36 -13.42
C LYS A 245 8.17 -7.79 -13.54
N SER A 246 8.35 -8.60 -12.51
CA SER A 246 7.64 -9.88 -12.35
C SER A 246 6.22 -9.61 -11.88
N ILE A 247 5.22 -10.00 -12.67
CA ILE A 247 3.80 -9.75 -12.38
C ILE A 247 3.07 -11.10 -12.32
N ASP A 248 2.42 -11.39 -11.19
CA ASP A 248 1.73 -12.66 -10.97
C ASP A 248 0.66 -12.91 -12.02
N GLY A 249 0.72 -14.09 -12.63
CA GLY A 249 -0.22 -14.48 -13.68
C GLY A 249 0.02 -13.79 -15.03
N TYR A 250 1.17 -13.15 -15.25
CA TYR A 250 1.56 -12.56 -16.53
C TYR A 250 2.98 -12.99 -16.93
N THR A 251 3.24 -13.04 -18.24
CA THR A 251 4.57 -13.29 -18.82
C THR A 251 4.91 -12.14 -19.75
N LEU A 252 6.13 -11.61 -19.68
CA LEU A 252 6.58 -10.55 -20.58
C LEU A 252 6.48 -11.01 -22.05
N SER A 253 5.87 -10.19 -22.91
CA SER A 253 5.77 -10.50 -24.34
C SER A 253 7.06 -10.14 -25.07
N SER A 254 7.59 -8.95 -24.81
CA SER A 254 8.85 -8.44 -25.36
C SER A 254 9.35 -7.24 -24.56
N THR A 255 10.67 -7.05 -24.52
CA THR A 255 11.30 -5.82 -24.00
C THR A 255 11.15 -4.70 -25.02
N PRO A 256 10.71 -3.48 -24.64
CA PRO A 256 10.60 -2.35 -25.56
C PRO A 256 11.98 -1.83 -25.99
N ASP A 257 12.07 -1.31 -27.22
CA ASP A 257 13.34 -0.82 -27.79
C ASP A 257 13.95 0.36 -27.00
N ASN A 258 13.09 1.17 -26.37
CA ASN A 258 13.49 2.28 -25.52
C ASN A 258 13.64 1.90 -24.05
N ALA A 259 13.83 0.60 -23.72
CA ALA A 259 14.13 0.17 -22.35
C ALA A 259 15.40 0.82 -21.78
N THR A 260 16.34 1.20 -22.66
CA THR A 260 17.50 2.03 -22.36
C THR A 260 17.50 3.27 -23.24
N GLY A 261 17.99 4.39 -22.74
CA GLY A 261 18.09 5.63 -23.51
C GLY A 261 18.77 6.74 -22.73
N THR A 262 18.51 7.99 -23.10
CA THR A 262 18.92 9.17 -22.34
C THR A 262 17.70 10.04 -22.02
N TYR A 263 17.69 10.67 -20.86
CA TYR A 263 16.64 11.62 -20.49
C TYR A 263 16.59 12.79 -21.47
N THR A 264 15.38 13.20 -21.84
CA THR A 264 15.07 14.36 -22.70
C THR A 264 14.27 15.39 -21.93
N GLU A 265 14.12 16.60 -22.47
CA GLU A 265 13.23 17.62 -21.88
C GLU A 265 11.77 17.15 -21.93
N ASP A 266 11.38 16.52 -23.03
CA ASP A 266 10.09 15.86 -23.16
C ASP A 266 10.05 14.58 -22.31
N ALA A 267 8.91 14.33 -21.68
CA ALA A 267 8.69 13.10 -20.92
C ALA A 267 8.71 11.87 -21.84
N ILE A 268 9.40 10.82 -21.40
CA ILE A 268 9.53 9.55 -22.12
C ILE A 268 8.61 8.51 -21.48
N THR A 269 7.95 7.68 -22.28
CA THR A 269 7.18 6.52 -21.80
C THR A 269 7.83 5.23 -22.28
N VAL A 270 8.14 4.32 -21.36
CA VAL A 270 8.67 2.98 -21.64
C VAL A 270 7.60 1.96 -21.27
N THR A 271 7.01 1.32 -22.28
CA THR A 271 5.87 0.42 -22.07
C THR A 271 6.29 -1.04 -22.19
N TYR A 272 6.23 -1.79 -21.09
CA TYR A 272 6.40 -3.24 -21.07
C TYR A 272 5.04 -3.91 -21.30
N VAL A 273 4.94 -4.73 -22.35
CA VAL A 273 3.71 -5.43 -22.73
C VAL A 273 3.75 -6.89 -22.29
N TYR A 274 2.72 -7.33 -21.58
CA TYR A 274 2.61 -8.67 -21.01
C TYR A 274 1.46 -9.48 -21.62
N SER A 275 1.64 -10.79 -21.61
CA SER A 275 0.63 -11.77 -21.97
C SER A 275 0.13 -12.47 -20.71
N GLY A 276 -1.18 -12.45 -20.48
CA GLY A 276 -1.78 -13.09 -19.32
C GLY A 276 -1.71 -14.62 -19.40
N ASN A 277 -1.39 -15.22 -18.25
CA ASN A 277 -1.29 -16.66 -18.04
C ASN A 277 -2.64 -17.25 -17.57
N LEU A 278 -2.75 -18.56 -17.76
CA LEU A 278 -3.83 -19.38 -17.21
C LEU A 278 -3.23 -20.32 -16.18
N PHE A 279 -3.67 -20.26 -14.93
CA PHE A 279 -3.11 -21.07 -13.84
C PHE A 279 -4.14 -21.41 -12.76
N PHE A 280 -3.82 -22.40 -11.92
CA PHE A 280 -4.59 -22.68 -10.71
C PHE A 280 -4.19 -21.69 -9.63
N ASN A 281 -5.14 -20.87 -9.16
CA ASN A 281 -4.94 -19.94 -8.06
C ASN A 281 -5.06 -20.63 -6.69
N SER A 282 -5.76 -21.76 -6.64
CA SER A 282 -5.81 -22.66 -5.48
C SER A 282 -6.14 -24.08 -5.94
N THR A 283 -5.49 -25.06 -5.34
CA THR A 283 -5.72 -26.49 -5.58
C THR A 283 -5.79 -27.23 -4.26
N PRO A 284 -6.86 -27.99 -3.95
CA PRO A 284 -6.87 -28.85 -2.78
C PRO A 284 -5.79 -29.92 -2.92
N ALA A 285 -4.95 -30.08 -1.89
CA ALA A 285 -3.83 -31.02 -1.89
C ALA A 285 -4.28 -32.49 -2.05
N THR A 286 -5.48 -32.81 -1.58
CA THR A 286 -6.12 -34.11 -1.74
C THR A 286 -7.60 -33.92 -2.02
N LEU A 287 -8.16 -34.79 -2.85
CA LEU A 287 -9.60 -34.85 -3.08
C LEU A 287 -10.09 -36.20 -2.55
N ASP A 288 -10.66 -36.18 -1.34
CA ASP A 288 -11.14 -37.39 -0.67
C ASP A 288 -12.63 -37.62 -0.97
N PHE A 289 -12.94 -38.84 -1.43
CA PHE A 289 -14.30 -39.28 -1.68
C PHE A 289 -14.89 -40.05 -0.49
N GLY A 290 -14.10 -40.31 0.55
CA GLY A 290 -14.47 -41.17 1.67
C GLY A 290 -14.27 -42.66 1.37
N SER A 291 -14.53 -43.50 2.37
CA SER A 291 -14.52 -44.96 2.23
C SER A 291 -15.93 -45.48 1.99
N HIS A 292 -16.12 -46.26 0.92
CA HIS A 292 -17.43 -46.81 0.54
C HIS A 292 -17.37 -48.34 0.36
N PRO A 293 -18.43 -49.07 0.75
CA PRO A 293 -18.54 -50.50 0.49
C PRO A 293 -18.74 -50.77 -1.01
N LEU A 294 -18.31 -51.94 -1.49
CA LEU A 294 -18.53 -52.35 -2.89
C LEU A 294 -20.02 -52.61 -3.15
N SER A 295 -20.53 -52.07 -4.26
CA SER A 295 -21.93 -52.19 -4.68
C SER A 295 -22.05 -52.91 -6.02
N ALA A 296 -23.10 -53.73 -6.17
CA ALA A 296 -23.45 -54.37 -7.44
C ALA A 296 -24.15 -53.42 -8.43
N THR A 297 -24.47 -52.21 -7.98
CA THR A 297 -25.11 -51.16 -8.77
C THR A 297 -24.18 -49.97 -8.95
N THR A 298 -24.37 -49.19 -10.02
CA THR A 298 -23.62 -47.94 -10.22
C THR A 298 -23.98 -46.95 -9.13
N GLU A 299 -22.98 -46.57 -8.32
CA GLU A 299 -23.11 -45.53 -7.31
C GLU A 299 -22.27 -44.30 -7.70
N ILE A 300 -22.74 -43.12 -7.29
CA ILE A 300 -22.09 -41.83 -7.60
C ILE A 300 -21.66 -41.20 -6.29
N TYR A 301 -20.35 -41.07 -6.09
CA TYR A 301 -19.78 -40.40 -4.93
C TYR A 301 -19.29 -38.99 -5.32
N SER A 302 -19.44 -38.04 -4.40
CA SER A 302 -18.97 -36.67 -4.57
C SER A 302 -17.98 -36.33 -3.48
N ALA A 303 -16.80 -35.85 -3.84
CA ALA A 303 -15.86 -35.28 -2.87
C ALA A 303 -16.35 -33.91 -2.39
N ALA A 304 -16.22 -33.65 -1.09
CA ALA A 304 -16.36 -32.31 -0.56
C ALA A 304 -15.07 -31.53 -0.89
N VAL A 305 -15.22 -30.42 -1.60
CA VAL A 305 -14.09 -29.49 -1.79
C VAL A 305 -14.07 -28.58 -0.55
N PRO A 306 -12.99 -28.57 0.25
CA PRO A 306 -12.89 -27.68 1.41
C PRO A 306 -13.13 -26.23 0.97
N SER A 307 -13.99 -25.49 1.68
CA SER A 307 -14.35 -24.12 1.29
C SER A 307 -13.20 -23.12 1.45
N ASP A 308 -12.25 -23.47 2.30
CA ASP A 308 -10.99 -22.79 2.59
C ASP A 308 -9.91 -23.04 1.52
N GLU A 309 -9.96 -24.17 0.80
CA GLU A 309 -9.06 -24.45 -0.35
C GLU A 309 -9.80 -24.98 -1.60
N PRO A 310 -10.69 -24.18 -2.20
CA PRO A 310 -11.40 -24.60 -3.40
C PRO A 310 -10.49 -24.65 -4.62
N LEU A 311 -10.75 -25.57 -5.56
CA LEU A 311 -10.10 -25.55 -6.86
C LEU A 311 -10.49 -24.25 -7.62
N GLN A 312 -9.56 -23.29 -7.69
CA GLN A 312 -9.76 -22.01 -8.37
C GLN A 312 -8.87 -21.91 -9.61
N VAL A 313 -9.48 -21.50 -10.72
CA VAL A 313 -8.77 -21.22 -11.98
C VAL A 313 -8.84 -19.72 -12.21
N GLN A 314 -7.68 -19.09 -12.40
CA GLN A 314 -7.59 -17.69 -12.79
C GLN A 314 -7.09 -17.59 -14.23
N ASN A 315 -7.83 -16.85 -15.06
CA ASN A 315 -7.47 -16.57 -16.45
C ASN A 315 -7.24 -15.06 -16.60
N ASN A 316 -5.98 -14.66 -16.74
CA ASN A 316 -5.60 -13.28 -16.99
C ASN A 316 -5.41 -12.99 -18.49
N GLY A 317 -5.70 -13.94 -19.37
CA GLY A 317 -5.54 -13.80 -20.82
C GLY A 317 -6.77 -13.20 -21.53
N ASN A 318 -6.60 -12.73 -22.78
CA ASN A 318 -7.65 -12.04 -23.56
C ASN A 318 -9.02 -12.75 -23.53
N LEU A 319 -10.07 -11.92 -23.44
CA LEU A 319 -11.50 -12.29 -23.45
C LEU A 319 -11.91 -13.18 -24.62
N ASN A 320 -11.16 -13.17 -25.73
CA ASN A 320 -11.41 -13.96 -26.94
C ASN A 320 -10.71 -15.33 -26.96
N SER A 321 -10.02 -15.72 -25.89
CA SER A 321 -9.35 -17.02 -25.79
C SER A 321 -10.24 -18.07 -25.10
N THR A 322 -10.22 -19.31 -25.60
CA THR A 322 -10.94 -20.44 -25.00
C THR A 322 -9.96 -21.35 -24.27
N TRP A 323 -10.26 -21.69 -23.02
CA TRP A 323 -9.52 -22.68 -22.24
C TRP A 323 -10.41 -23.87 -21.87
N THR A 324 -9.78 -25.02 -21.63
CA THR A 324 -10.46 -26.22 -21.14
C THR A 324 -9.73 -26.77 -19.92
N LEU A 325 -10.50 -27.19 -18.91
CA LEU A 325 -10.01 -27.95 -17.77
C LEU A 325 -10.50 -29.38 -17.90
N THR A 326 -9.57 -30.33 -17.93
CA THR A 326 -9.85 -31.76 -18.08
C THR A 326 -9.16 -32.54 -16.96
N ALA A 327 -9.86 -33.54 -16.43
CA ALA A 327 -9.29 -34.52 -15.52
C ALA A 327 -9.19 -35.87 -16.22
N GLU A 328 -8.02 -36.49 -16.14
CA GLU A 328 -7.75 -37.81 -16.71
C GLU A 328 -7.33 -38.78 -15.60
N LEU A 329 -7.90 -39.98 -15.63
CA LEU A 329 -7.47 -41.10 -14.79
C LEU A 329 -6.15 -41.65 -15.34
N GLY A 330 -5.10 -41.67 -14.52
CA GLY A 330 -3.82 -42.25 -14.90
C GLY A 330 -3.84 -43.78 -14.80
N TYR A 331 -3.45 -44.49 -15.87
CA TYR A 331 -3.27 -45.94 -15.85
C TYR A 331 -1.90 -46.29 -15.26
N GLY A 332 -1.85 -46.63 -13.97
CA GLY A 332 -0.72 -47.30 -13.34
C GLY A 332 -1.03 -48.78 -13.14
N TRP A 333 -0.21 -49.67 -13.68
CA TRP A 333 -0.36 -51.11 -13.49
C TRP A 333 -0.04 -51.44 -12.02
N PHE A 334 -0.99 -52.01 -11.28
CA PHE A 334 -0.79 -52.42 -9.88
C PHE A 334 -0.43 -53.92 -9.82
N LEU A 335 0.71 -54.23 -9.20
CA LEU A 335 0.97 -55.53 -8.58
C LEU A 335 0.80 -55.33 -7.07
N SER A 336 -0.20 -55.95 -6.45
CA SER A 336 -0.16 -56.19 -5.01
C SER A 336 -0.49 -57.64 -4.69
N GLU A 337 0.47 -58.34 -4.08
CA GLU A 337 0.20 -59.59 -3.40
C GLU A 337 -0.19 -59.31 -1.94
N ARG A 338 -1.34 -59.91 -1.57
CA ARG A 338 -1.81 -60.31 -0.23
C ARG A 338 -2.18 -59.24 0.83
N ILE A 339 -3.48 -58.92 0.80
CA ILE A 339 -4.47 -58.91 1.89
C ILE A 339 -3.99 -58.47 3.29
N LEU A 340 -4.40 -57.26 3.71
CA LEU A 340 -5.40 -56.95 4.75
C LEU A 340 -5.57 -55.41 4.76
N ALA A 341 -6.82 -54.94 4.67
CA ALA A 341 -7.26 -53.57 4.33
C ALA A 341 -7.01 -53.16 2.85
N LYS A 342 -8.03 -53.36 2.01
CA LYS A 342 -8.04 -52.91 0.60
C LYS A 342 -8.25 -51.39 0.53
N SER A 343 -7.22 -50.59 0.80
CA SER A 343 -7.18 -49.21 0.35
C SER A 343 -6.65 -49.16 -1.08
N TRP A 344 -7.48 -48.73 -2.04
CA TRP A 344 -7.06 -48.49 -3.41
C TRP A 344 -6.79 -47.00 -3.59
N THR A 345 -5.60 -46.64 -4.08
CA THR A 345 -5.26 -45.24 -4.36
C THR A 345 -5.18 -45.04 -5.86
N GLN A 346 -6.18 -44.38 -6.47
CA GLN A 346 -6.11 -43.97 -7.87
C GLN A 346 -5.52 -42.56 -7.97
N ARG A 347 -4.68 -42.31 -8.99
CA ARG A 347 -4.15 -40.98 -9.28
C ARG A 347 -4.92 -40.35 -10.42
N CYS A 348 -5.59 -39.23 -10.14
CA CYS A 348 -6.20 -38.37 -11.15
C CYS A 348 -5.23 -37.21 -11.43
N THR A 349 -4.98 -36.90 -12.71
CA THR A 349 -4.21 -35.73 -13.11
C THR A 349 -5.15 -34.70 -13.71
N ILE A 350 -5.14 -33.48 -13.17
CA ILE A 350 -5.89 -32.35 -13.73
C ILE A 350 -4.95 -31.58 -14.67
N LYS A 351 -5.35 -31.39 -15.92
CA LYS A 351 -4.60 -30.64 -16.93
C LYS A 351 -5.38 -29.39 -17.34
N MET A 352 -4.67 -28.28 -17.52
CA MET A 352 -5.18 -27.09 -18.18
C MET A 352 -4.50 -26.92 -19.54
N ASP A 353 -5.30 -26.60 -20.57
CA ASP A 353 -4.79 -26.37 -21.91
C ASP A 353 -5.48 -25.15 -22.55
N ARG A 354 -4.69 -24.34 -23.27
CA ARG A 354 -5.13 -23.09 -23.91
C ARG A 354 -5.14 -23.27 -25.42
N ARG A 355 -6.31 -23.11 -26.06
CA ARG A 355 -6.43 -23.23 -27.53
C ARG A 355 -6.66 -21.86 -28.17
N LYS A 356 -5.83 -21.47 -29.15
CA LYS A 356 -6.09 -20.31 -30.03
C LYS A 356 -7.21 -20.68 -31.01
N ARG A 357 -8.33 -19.94 -31.02
CA ARG A 357 -9.38 -20.07 -32.05
C ARG A 357 -9.01 -19.26 -33.28
N HIS A 358 -9.00 -19.89 -34.46
CA HIS A 358 -9.23 -19.19 -35.72
C HIS A 358 -10.74 -18.88 -35.83
N SER A 359 -11.07 -17.64 -36.19
CA SER A 359 -12.41 -17.06 -36.06
C SER A 359 -13.43 -17.67 -37.04
N HIS A 360 -14.69 -17.80 -36.61
CA HIS A 360 -15.91 -17.48 -37.38
C HIS A 360 -17.13 -17.31 -36.44
N ARG A 361 -17.62 -16.06 -36.40
CA ARG A 361 -18.95 -15.49 -36.08
C ARG A 361 -19.80 -15.90 -34.84
N ALA A 362 -20.24 -14.82 -34.19
CA ALA A 362 -21.51 -14.51 -33.50
C ALA A 362 -21.79 -15.07 -32.09
N SER A 363 -22.12 -14.13 -31.21
CA SER A 363 -22.13 -14.15 -29.75
C SER A 363 -23.53 -14.35 -29.15
N ARG A 364 -23.59 -15.09 -28.04
CA ARG A 364 -24.55 -14.94 -26.94
C ARG A 364 -23.80 -15.18 -25.61
N PRO A 365 -24.07 -14.43 -24.53
CA PRO A 365 -23.38 -14.62 -23.26
C PRO A 365 -23.97 -15.83 -22.52
N GLN A 366 -23.12 -16.73 -22.02
CA GLN A 366 -23.55 -17.81 -21.13
C GLN A 366 -22.83 -17.73 -19.78
N PHE A 367 -23.66 -17.88 -18.75
CA PHE A 367 -23.37 -17.84 -17.32
C PHE A 367 -22.23 -18.76 -16.88
N ILE A 368 -21.42 -18.25 -15.94
CA ILE A 368 -20.42 -18.99 -15.17
C ILE A 368 -21.10 -20.19 -14.49
N HIS A 369 -20.81 -21.41 -14.95
CA HIS A 369 -21.20 -22.63 -14.26
C HIS A 369 -20.02 -23.15 -13.44
N LYS A 370 -20.18 -23.22 -12.12
CA LYS A 370 -19.33 -24.07 -11.26
C LYS A 370 -19.50 -25.51 -11.73
N ARG A 371 -18.49 -26.11 -12.36
CA ARG A 371 -18.53 -27.52 -12.77
C ARG A 371 -17.96 -28.40 -11.66
N ARG A 372 -18.75 -29.40 -11.28
CA ARG A 372 -18.42 -30.47 -10.33
C ARG A 372 -17.57 -31.52 -11.07
N LEU A 373 -16.43 -31.92 -10.51
CA LEU A 373 -15.65 -33.05 -11.03
C LEU A 373 -16.39 -34.35 -10.63
N VAL A 374 -16.79 -35.17 -11.61
CA VAL A 374 -17.50 -36.43 -11.38
C VAL A 374 -16.69 -37.55 -12.02
N MET A 375 -16.09 -38.43 -11.21
CA MET A 375 -15.53 -39.69 -11.69
C MET A 375 -16.63 -40.77 -11.62
N ARG A 376 -16.78 -41.57 -12.69
CA ARG A 376 -17.73 -42.68 -12.77
C ARG A 376 -16.96 -44.00 -12.71
N GLU A 377 -17.30 -44.87 -11.78
CA GLU A 377 -16.95 -46.29 -11.88
C GLU A 377 -18.04 -47.03 -12.65
N SER A 378 -17.63 -47.90 -13.59
CA SER A 378 -18.52 -48.84 -14.26
C SER A 378 -17.89 -50.23 -14.20
N ILE A 379 -18.59 -51.17 -13.53
CA ILE A 379 -18.19 -52.57 -13.42
C ILE A 379 -18.62 -53.30 -14.71
N PHE A 380 -17.67 -53.89 -15.43
CA PHE A 380 -17.96 -54.86 -16.49
C PHE A 380 -17.80 -56.27 -15.90
N GLN A 381 -18.89 -57.05 -15.90
CA GLN A 381 -18.86 -58.47 -15.54
C GLN A 381 -18.80 -59.27 -16.86
N GLU A 382 -17.70 -60.00 -17.11
CA GLU A 382 -17.58 -60.84 -18.31
C GLU A 382 -18.45 -62.12 -18.20
N PRO A 383 -19.15 -62.55 -19.27
CA PRO A 383 -19.89 -63.80 -19.28
C PRO A 383 -19.04 -64.99 -19.80
N GLY A 384 -18.66 -65.88 -18.87
CA GLY A 384 -18.69 -67.36 -18.97
C GLY A 384 -17.84 -68.16 -19.98
N ARG A 385 -17.22 -69.27 -19.53
CA ARG A 385 -17.20 -70.54 -20.28
C ARG A 385 -16.88 -71.77 -19.41
N ALA A 386 -17.68 -72.81 -19.59
CA ALA A 386 -17.46 -74.17 -19.07
C ALA A 386 -16.45 -74.96 -19.92
N ILE A 387 -15.75 -75.93 -19.31
CA ILE A 387 -14.92 -76.95 -19.98
C ILE A 387 -15.46 -78.34 -19.58
N PRO A 388 -15.58 -79.30 -20.52
CA PRO A 388 -16.22 -80.60 -20.28
C PRO A 388 -15.27 -81.63 -19.65
N ALA A 389 -15.85 -82.67 -19.04
CA ALA A 389 -15.14 -83.82 -18.49
C ALA A 389 -14.82 -84.88 -19.57
N CYS A 390 -13.64 -85.49 -19.50
CA CYS A 390 -13.33 -86.80 -20.08
C CYS A 390 -12.27 -87.52 -19.21
N CYS A 391 -12.62 -88.76 -18.81
CA CYS A 391 -11.89 -89.84 -18.13
C CYS A 391 -10.98 -89.54 -16.94
#